data_AF-Q2UT26-F1
#
_entry.id   AF-Q2UT26-F1
#
_cell.length_a   1.000
_cell.length_b   1.000
_cell.length_c   1.000
_cell.angle_alpha   90.00
_cell.angle_beta   90.00
_cell.angle_gamma   90.00
#
_symmetry.space_group_name_H-M   'P 1'
#
loop_
_entity.id
_entity.type
_entity.pdbx_description
1 polymer ?
#
loop_
_entity_poly.entity_id
_entity_poly.type
_entity_poly.pdbx_seq_one_letter_code
_entity_poly.pdbx_strand_id
1 'polypeptide(L)'
;MTIILYSSGSSVTAYALDPSGVFTRRQTFTYKLDGPGTDPDRQDAPHPHGVVLDPTGQFILVPDLGADLVRIFRINPSSGLLEPQTPLAVSPGSGPRHGTFWTPKGARPGRAIDTRFYLASELNSHLTGYKVHYPKNGTIAFEKFFETTTYGGPELPSGATAAEIAISVGPFLATQYIL
;
A
#
# COMPACT_ATOMS: atom_id res chain seq x y z
N MET A 1 12.94 -14.28 7.41
CA MET A 1 12.17 -13.03 7.29
C MET A 1 12.21 -12.61 5.82
N THR A 2 11.05 -12.35 5.20
CA THR A 2 10.97 -11.92 3.80
C THR A 2 10.91 -10.39 3.78
N ILE A 3 11.81 -9.76 3.03
CA ILE A 3 11.83 -8.31 2.81
C ILE A 3 11.49 -8.07 1.34
N ILE A 4 10.57 -7.17 1.07
CA ILE A 4 10.18 -6.82 -0.30
C ILE A 4 10.81 -5.49 -0.64
N LEU A 5 11.46 -5.46 -1.81
CA LEU A 5 12.01 -4.26 -2.41
C LEU A 5 11.31 -4.07 -3.76
N TYR A 6 10.99 -2.82 -4.09
CA TYR A 6 10.65 -2.45 -5.46
C TYR A 6 11.93 -2.06 -6.19
N SER A 7 12.00 -2.32 -7.49
CA SER A 7 13.06 -1.79 -8.35
C SER A 7 12.41 -1.00 -9.49
N SER A 8 13.07 0.08 -9.91
CA SER A 8 12.72 0.86 -11.09
C SER A 8 12.49 -0.07 -12.30
N GLY A 9 11.25 -0.20 -12.76
CA GLY A 9 10.88 -1.10 -13.85
C GLY A 9 9.58 -1.89 -13.64
N SER A 10 8.58 -1.28 -13.00
CA SER A 10 7.23 -1.87 -12.90
C SER A 10 7.20 -3.26 -12.25
N SER A 11 8.04 -3.49 -11.23
CA SER A 11 8.15 -4.79 -10.59
C SER A 11 8.18 -4.76 -9.07
N VAL A 12 7.71 -5.85 -8.47
CA VAL A 12 7.80 -6.15 -7.04
C VAL A 12 8.71 -7.36 -6.88
N THR A 13 9.80 -7.21 -6.13
CA THR A 13 10.75 -8.31 -5.89
C THR A 13 10.82 -8.65 -4.41
N ALA A 14 10.59 -9.92 -4.09
CA ALA A 14 10.72 -10.45 -2.74
C ALA A 14 12.11 -11.06 -2.54
N TYR A 15 12.71 -10.77 -1.39
CA TYR A 15 14.00 -11.30 -0.95
C TYR A 15 13.85 -12.04 0.37
N ALA A 16 14.59 -13.14 0.52
CA ALA A 16 14.82 -13.77 1.81
C ALA A 16 16.04 -13.10 2.45
N LEU A 17 15.92 -12.77 3.74
CA LEU A 17 17.05 -12.37 4.58
C LEU A 17 17.51 -13.58 5.40
N ASP A 18 18.78 -13.93 5.27
CA ASP A 18 19.40 -14.99 6.07
C ASP A 18 19.95 -14.46 7.41
N PRO A 19 20.35 -15.34 8.35
CA PRO A 19 20.88 -14.92 9.66
C PRO A 19 22.18 -14.11 9.60
N SER A 20 22.90 -14.13 8.47
CA SER A 20 24.11 -13.32 8.25
C SER A 20 23.80 -11.92 7.72
N GLY A 21 22.52 -11.63 7.42
CA GLY A 21 22.10 -10.35 6.87
C GLY A 21 22.18 -10.28 5.35
N VAL A 22 22.41 -11.40 4.66
CA VAL A 22 22.49 -11.43 3.20
C VAL A 22 21.10 -11.64 2.59
N PHE A 23 20.81 -10.83 1.57
CA PHE A 23 19.57 -10.90 0.81
C PHE A 23 19.71 -11.84 -0.38
N THR A 24 18.79 -12.79 -0.48
CA THR A 24 18.65 -13.66 -1.66
C THR A 24 17.30 -13.45 -2.32
N ARG A 25 17.31 -13.10 -3.62
CA ARG A 25 16.07 -12.93 -4.39
C ARG A 25 15.26 -14.23 -4.41
N ARG A 26 13.95 -14.14 -4.14
CA ARG A 26 13.02 -15.27 -4.09
C ARG A 26 12.01 -15.25 -5.22
N GLN A 27 11.38 -14.10 -5.47
CA GLN A 27 10.33 -13.94 -6.49
C GLN A 27 10.42 -12.54 -7.08
N THR A 28 10.06 -12.41 -8.35
CA THR A 28 9.86 -11.12 -9.03
C THR A 28 8.53 -11.18 -9.77
N PHE A 29 7.71 -10.16 -9.54
CA PHE A 29 6.45 -9.94 -10.25
C PHE A 29 6.62 -8.68 -11.10
N THR A 30 6.49 -8.82 -12.42
CA THR A 30 6.57 -7.69 -13.36
C THR A 30 5.18 -7.39 -13.89
N TYR A 31 4.86 -6.11 -13.99
CA TYR A 31 3.56 -5.61 -14.40
C TYR A 31 3.67 -4.80 -15.67
N LYS A 32 2.55 -4.73 -16.39
CA LYS A 32 2.37 -3.88 -17.58
C LYS A 32 0.98 -3.27 -17.52
N LEU A 33 0.82 -2.14 -18.19
CA LEU A 33 -0.49 -1.59 -18.55
C LEU A 33 -0.70 -1.82 -20.04
N ASP A 34 -1.97 -1.94 -20.46
CA ASP A 34 -2.33 -2.05 -21.88
C ASP A 34 -2.26 -0.70 -22.60
N GLY A 35 -2.17 0.40 -21.84
CA GLY A 35 -2.00 1.77 -22.28
C GLY A 35 -1.74 2.69 -21.07
N PRO A 36 -1.44 3.98 -21.29
CA PRO A 36 -1.25 4.92 -20.20
C PRO A 36 -2.52 5.08 -19.35
N GLY A 37 -2.33 5.40 -18.07
CA GLY A 37 -3.40 5.73 -17.14
C GLY A 37 -4.03 7.10 -17.37
N THR A 38 -4.68 7.63 -16.34
CA THR A 38 -5.43 8.91 -16.40
C THR A 38 -4.50 10.11 -16.60
N ASP A 39 -3.30 10.07 -16.02
CA ASP A 39 -2.21 11.03 -16.23
C ASP A 39 -1.08 10.35 -17.02
N PRO A 40 -1.04 10.44 -18.36
CA PRO A 40 -0.08 9.70 -19.18
C PRO A 40 1.39 10.00 -18.88
N ASP A 41 1.71 11.20 -18.37
CA ASP A 41 3.09 11.59 -18.05
C ASP A 41 3.56 10.95 -16.74
N ARG A 42 2.62 10.62 -15.84
CA ARG A 42 2.90 10.02 -14.53
C ARG A 42 2.51 8.54 -14.44
N GLN A 43 1.70 8.07 -15.38
CA GLN A 43 1.08 6.74 -15.41
C GLN A 43 1.29 6.07 -16.77
N ASP A 44 2.48 6.25 -17.35
CA ASP A 44 2.94 5.61 -18.59
C ASP A 44 3.17 4.10 -18.44
N ALA A 45 3.46 3.65 -17.23
CA ALA A 45 3.68 2.26 -16.84
C ALA A 45 3.27 2.06 -15.37
N PRO A 46 3.20 0.81 -14.86
CA PRO A 46 3.03 0.60 -13.43
C PRO A 46 4.22 1.13 -12.63
N HIS A 47 3.94 1.78 -11.51
CA HIS A 47 4.92 2.39 -10.61
C HIS A 47 4.68 1.96 -9.16
N PRO A 48 4.97 0.68 -8.79
CA PRO A 48 4.96 0.23 -7.40
C PRO A 48 5.87 1.10 -6.53
N HIS A 49 5.34 1.72 -5.47
CA HIS A 49 6.04 2.76 -4.71
C HIS A 49 6.25 2.44 -3.22
N GLY A 50 5.42 1.58 -2.64
CA GLY A 50 5.48 1.27 -1.20
C GLY A 50 5.25 -0.20 -0.90
N VAL A 51 5.62 -0.64 0.29
CA VAL A 51 5.33 -1.99 0.79
C VAL A 51 4.80 -1.85 2.21
N VAL A 52 3.64 -2.44 2.47
CA VAL A 52 2.97 -2.39 3.77
C VAL A 52 2.58 -3.79 4.19
N LEU A 53 3.14 -4.28 5.30
CA LEU A 53 2.73 -5.54 5.91
C LEU A 53 1.47 -5.30 6.75
N ASP A 54 0.48 -6.17 6.61
CA ASP A 54 -0.73 -6.08 7.41
C ASP A 54 -0.48 -6.49 8.88
N PRO A 55 -1.33 -6.07 9.84
CA PRO A 55 -1.13 -6.36 11.26
C PRO A 55 -1.23 -7.85 11.64
N THR A 56 -1.77 -8.70 10.75
CA THR A 56 -1.77 -10.15 10.94
C THR A 56 -0.49 -10.81 10.43
N GLY A 57 0.32 -10.10 9.63
CA GLY A 57 1.52 -10.62 9.01
C GLY A 57 1.26 -11.62 7.88
N GLN A 58 0.04 -11.68 7.35
CA GLN A 58 -0.38 -12.63 6.33
C GLN A 58 -0.48 -12.01 4.93
N PHE A 59 -0.52 -10.68 4.84
CA PHE A 59 -0.73 -9.95 3.60
C PHE A 59 0.24 -8.79 3.46
N ILE A 60 0.62 -8.53 2.22
CA ILE A 60 1.47 -7.42 1.84
C ILE A 60 0.72 -6.60 0.80
N LEU A 61 0.65 -5.31 1.04
CA LEU A 61 0.05 -4.32 0.15
C LEU A 61 1.16 -3.49 -0.50
N VAL A 62 1.01 -3.24 -1.79
CA VAL A 62 1.96 -2.45 -2.58
C VAL A 62 1.18 -1.41 -3.38
N PRO A 63 1.14 -0.14 -2.93
CA PRO A 63 0.62 0.97 -3.72
C PRO A 63 1.36 1.07 -5.05
N ASP A 64 0.62 1.18 -6.14
CA ASP A 64 1.12 1.31 -7.51
C ASP A 64 0.53 2.57 -8.13
N LEU A 65 1.35 3.61 -8.19
CA LEU A 65 0.97 4.94 -8.66
C LEU A 65 0.48 4.89 -10.11
N GLY A 66 1.23 4.18 -10.96
CA GLY A 66 0.96 4.13 -12.38
C GLY A 66 -0.31 3.36 -12.75
N ALA A 67 -0.68 2.36 -11.95
CA ALA A 67 -1.83 1.53 -12.22
C ALA A 67 -3.13 1.98 -11.52
N ASP A 68 -3.07 2.96 -10.61
CA ASP A 68 -4.17 3.28 -9.68
C ASP A 68 -4.67 2.04 -8.91
N LEU A 69 -3.73 1.23 -8.43
CA LEU A 69 -4.00 0.03 -7.66
C LEU A 69 -3.20 -0.01 -6.36
N VAL A 70 -3.73 -0.69 -5.36
CA VAL A 70 -2.93 -1.30 -4.31
C VAL A 70 -2.87 -2.79 -4.60
N ARG A 71 -1.70 -3.27 -5.02
CA ARG A 71 -1.45 -4.68 -5.28
C ARG A 71 -1.40 -5.44 -3.96
N ILE A 72 -1.96 -6.65 -3.94
CA ILE A 72 -2.10 -7.43 -2.72
C ILE A 72 -1.46 -8.79 -2.93
N PHE A 73 -0.67 -9.22 -1.96
CA PHE A 73 -0.12 -10.56 -1.90
C PHE A 73 -0.46 -11.19 -0.57
N ARG A 74 -0.85 -12.45 -0.59
CA ARG A 74 -0.88 -13.30 0.59
C ARG A 74 0.47 -13.97 0.77
N ILE A 75 0.94 -14.06 2.01
CA ILE A 75 2.16 -14.78 2.36
C ILE A 75 1.78 -16.23 2.63
N ASN A 76 2.33 -17.14 1.85
CA ASN A 76 2.18 -18.57 2.09
C ASN A 76 2.92 -18.95 3.40
N PRO A 77 2.22 -19.46 4.43
CA PRO A 77 2.81 -19.62 5.75
C PRO A 77 3.86 -20.74 5.82
N SER A 78 3.83 -21.71 4.90
CA SER A 78 4.80 -22.81 4.89
C SER A 78 6.06 -22.49 4.11
N SER A 79 5.94 -21.73 3.01
CA SER A 79 7.07 -21.44 2.11
C SER A 79 7.62 -20.01 2.22
N GLY A 80 6.85 -19.09 2.81
CA GLY A 80 7.15 -17.66 2.85
C GLY A 80 7.06 -16.96 1.48
N LEU A 81 6.56 -17.66 0.46
CA LEU A 81 6.36 -17.12 -0.88
C LEU A 81 5.09 -16.27 -0.95
N LEU A 82 5.09 -15.28 -1.85
CA LEU A 82 3.97 -14.39 -2.11
C LEU A 82 3.02 -14.99 -3.16
N GLU A 83 1.74 -14.94 -2.85
CA GLU A 83 0.62 -15.39 -3.68
C GLU A 83 -0.23 -14.16 -4.05
N PRO A 84 -0.20 -13.68 -5.32
CA PRO A 84 -1.00 -12.53 -5.75
C PRO A 84 -2.49 -12.73 -5.45
N GLN A 85 -3.14 -11.67 -4.98
CA GLN A 85 -4.58 -11.60 -4.73
C GLN A 85 -5.21 -10.55 -5.65
N THR A 86 -6.54 -10.50 -5.67
CA THR A 86 -7.27 -9.38 -6.32
C THR A 86 -6.78 -8.05 -5.72
N PRO A 87 -6.29 -7.10 -6.53
CA PRO A 87 -5.84 -5.81 -6.05
C PRO A 87 -7.01 -4.96 -5.58
N LEU A 88 -6.73 -3.98 -4.72
CA LEU A 88 -7.67 -2.90 -4.41
C LEU A 88 -7.53 -1.83 -5.49
N ALA A 89 -8.56 -1.64 -6.31
CA ALA A 89 -8.63 -0.51 -7.22
C ALA A 89 -8.97 0.78 -6.46
N VAL A 90 -8.28 1.87 -6.81
CA VAL A 90 -8.54 3.20 -6.26
C VAL A 90 -9.03 4.13 -7.37
N SER A 91 -9.36 5.38 -7.01
CA SER A 91 -9.86 6.35 -7.98
C SER A 91 -8.83 6.54 -9.12
N PRO A 92 -9.27 6.55 -10.39
CA PRO A 92 -8.38 6.85 -11.51
C PRO A 92 -7.71 8.23 -11.34
N GLY A 93 -6.41 8.30 -11.66
CA GLY A 93 -5.58 9.49 -11.50
C GLY A 93 -5.23 9.83 -10.05
N SER A 94 -5.44 8.91 -9.09
CA SER A 94 -5.09 9.16 -7.69
C SER A 94 -3.61 8.97 -7.42
N GLY A 95 -3.00 7.97 -8.04
CA GLY A 95 -1.59 7.66 -7.87
C GLY A 95 -1.24 7.23 -6.43
N PRO A 96 -1.70 6.05 -5.97
CA PRO A 96 -1.47 5.59 -4.61
C PRO A 96 0.03 5.40 -4.33
N ARG A 97 0.53 6.02 -3.26
CA ARG A 97 1.99 6.11 -3.00
C ARG A 97 2.39 5.38 -1.73
N HIS A 98 1.79 5.75 -0.59
CA HIS A 98 2.12 5.21 0.71
C HIS A 98 0.85 4.83 1.47
N GLY A 99 0.93 3.78 2.26
CA GLY A 99 -0.17 3.37 3.12
C GLY A 99 0.33 2.86 4.45
N THR A 100 -0.58 2.81 5.42
CA THR A 100 -0.27 2.29 6.76
C THR A 100 -1.52 1.70 7.38
N PHE A 101 -1.31 0.68 8.20
CA PHE A 101 -2.38 0.12 9.00
C PHE A 101 -2.48 0.82 10.35
N TRP A 102 -3.68 0.83 10.90
CA TRP A 102 -3.97 1.18 12.27
C TRP A 102 -4.85 0.11 12.91
N THR A 103 -4.58 -0.18 14.16
CA THR A 103 -5.40 -1.04 15.01
C THR A 103 -5.62 -0.37 16.35
N PRO A 104 -6.77 -0.56 17.01
CA PRO A 104 -7.00 0.00 18.33
C PRO A 104 -5.95 -0.45 19.35
N LYS A 105 -5.67 0.42 20.32
CA LYS A 105 -4.78 0.11 21.44
C LYS A 105 -5.29 -1.11 22.21
N GLY A 106 -4.42 -2.10 22.43
CA GLY A 106 -4.77 -3.36 23.10
C GLY A 106 -5.30 -4.45 22.16
N ALA A 107 -5.39 -4.19 20.85
CA ALA A 107 -5.51 -5.26 19.87
C ALA A 107 -4.33 -6.22 20.00
N ARG A 108 -4.60 -7.52 20.15
CA ARG A 108 -3.53 -8.53 20.15
C ARG A 108 -2.98 -8.66 18.73
N PRO A 109 -1.66 -8.75 18.52
CA PRO A 109 -1.09 -9.12 17.23
C PRO A 109 -1.79 -10.37 16.67
N GLY A 110 -2.19 -10.34 15.39
CA GLY A 110 -2.95 -11.43 14.77
C GLY A 110 -4.45 -11.47 15.07
N ARG A 111 -5.01 -10.55 15.88
CA ARG A 111 -6.45 -10.36 16.05
C ARG A 111 -6.88 -9.06 15.37
N ALA A 112 -7.40 -9.18 14.16
CA ALA A 112 -7.89 -8.09 13.32
C ALA A 112 -9.22 -7.48 13.80
N ILE A 113 -9.34 -7.19 15.10
CA ILE A 113 -10.50 -6.43 15.58
C ILE A 113 -10.27 -4.97 15.19
N ASP A 114 -11.16 -4.46 14.33
CA ASP A 114 -11.23 -3.05 13.95
C ASP A 114 -9.99 -2.50 13.22
N THR A 115 -9.33 -3.32 12.40
CA THR A 115 -8.21 -2.88 11.57
C THR A 115 -8.65 -1.83 10.54
N ARG A 116 -7.83 -0.80 10.38
CA ARG A 116 -7.97 0.24 9.35
C ARG A 116 -6.73 0.27 8.48
N PHE A 117 -6.93 0.61 7.22
CA PHE A 117 -5.86 0.92 6.29
C PHE A 117 -6.06 2.35 5.80
N TYR A 118 -5.02 3.16 5.86
CA TYR A 118 -5.01 4.52 5.37
C TYR A 118 -4.03 4.61 4.20
N LEU A 119 -4.47 5.22 3.11
CA LEU A 119 -3.73 5.33 1.86
C LEU A 119 -3.58 6.80 1.48
N ALA A 120 -2.35 7.25 1.31
CA ALA A 120 -2.00 8.54 0.74
C ALA A 120 -1.74 8.39 -0.75
N SER A 121 -2.43 9.22 -1.53
CA SER A 121 -2.36 9.23 -3.00
C SER A 121 -1.70 10.52 -3.47
N GLU A 122 -0.69 10.40 -4.33
CA GLU A 122 0.22 11.48 -4.71
C GLU A 122 -0.42 12.46 -5.67
N LEU A 123 -0.99 11.95 -6.77
CA LEU A 123 -1.38 12.75 -7.94
C LEU A 123 -2.62 13.60 -7.65
N ASN A 124 -3.52 13.10 -6.81
CA ASN A 124 -4.70 13.85 -6.39
C ASN A 124 -4.61 14.38 -4.94
N SER A 125 -3.51 14.14 -4.22
CA SER A 125 -3.31 14.59 -2.84
C SER A 125 -4.46 14.24 -1.87
N HIS A 126 -4.94 13.00 -1.94
CA HIS A 126 -5.98 12.49 -1.02
C HIS A 126 -5.44 11.49 0.00
N LEU A 127 -6.03 11.54 1.19
CA LEU A 127 -5.96 10.51 2.21
C LEU A 127 -7.28 9.73 2.23
N THR A 128 -7.22 8.44 1.92
CA THR A 128 -8.38 7.55 1.92
C THR A 128 -8.27 6.53 3.06
N GLY A 129 -9.34 6.33 3.81
CA GLY A 129 -9.44 5.36 4.90
C GLY A 129 -10.36 4.19 4.54
N TYR A 130 -9.88 2.98 4.83
CA TYR A 130 -10.58 1.72 4.62
C TYR A 130 -10.73 0.93 5.92
N LYS A 131 -11.91 0.36 6.15
CA LYS A 131 -12.07 -0.75 7.08
C LYS A 131 -11.50 -2.00 6.41
N VAL A 132 -10.77 -2.78 7.17
CA VAL A 132 -10.11 -3.99 6.65
C VAL A 132 -10.81 -5.21 7.20
N HIS A 133 -11.22 -6.09 6.30
CA HIS A 133 -11.91 -7.34 6.60
C HIS A 133 -11.02 -8.52 6.19
N TYR A 134 -10.97 -9.56 7.02
CA TYR A 134 -10.22 -10.79 6.76
C TYR A 134 -11.19 -11.98 6.72
N PRO A 135 -11.83 -12.27 5.57
CA PRO A 135 -12.77 -13.36 5.50
C PRO A 135 -12.07 -14.73 5.69
N LYS A 136 -12.84 -15.73 6.15
CA LYS A 136 -12.31 -17.07 6.50
C LYS A 136 -11.73 -17.85 5.30
N ASN A 137 -11.99 -17.39 4.07
CA ASN A 137 -11.43 -17.95 2.85
C ASN A 137 -9.95 -17.57 2.62
N GLY A 138 -9.34 -16.81 3.55
CA GLY A 138 -7.94 -16.42 3.45
C GLY A 138 -7.69 -15.23 2.53
N THR A 139 -8.70 -14.42 2.23
CA THR A 139 -8.53 -13.14 1.50
C THR A 139 -8.47 -11.94 2.46
N ILE A 140 -8.20 -10.77 1.91
CA ILE A 140 -8.31 -9.47 2.58
C ILE A 140 -9.25 -8.60 1.74
N ALA A 141 -10.12 -7.84 2.37
CA ALA A 141 -11.09 -6.98 1.72
C ALA A 141 -11.14 -5.60 2.39
N PHE A 142 -11.52 -4.59 1.60
CA PHE A 142 -11.46 -3.19 2.00
C PHE A 142 -12.80 -2.52 1.75
N GLU A 143 -13.27 -1.77 2.74
CA GLU A 143 -14.48 -0.95 2.65
C GLU A 143 -14.10 0.50 2.95
N LYS A 144 -14.14 1.36 1.93
CA LYS A 144 -13.85 2.79 2.07
C LYS A 144 -14.87 3.41 3.05
N PHE A 145 -14.38 4.13 4.05
CA PHE A 145 -15.24 4.83 5.04
C PHE A 145 -14.87 6.30 5.21
N PHE A 146 -13.72 6.72 4.67
CA PHE A 146 -13.17 8.04 4.88
C PHE A 146 -12.38 8.48 3.65
N GLU A 147 -12.45 9.77 3.33
CA GLU A 147 -11.60 10.41 2.34
C GLU A 147 -11.54 11.90 2.63
N THR A 148 -10.35 12.47 2.52
CA THR A 148 -10.11 13.91 2.62
C THR A 148 -8.92 14.29 1.77
N THR A 149 -8.78 15.57 1.45
CA THR A 149 -7.52 16.11 0.97
C THR A 149 -6.45 15.99 2.07
N THR A 150 -5.20 15.78 1.70
CA THR A 150 -4.10 15.77 2.68
C THR A 150 -3.90 17.14 3.32
N TYR A 151 -4.28 18.23 2.62
CA TYR A 151 -4.09 19.62 3.03
C TYR A 151 -5.02 20.12 4.15
N GLY A 152 -6.03 19.33 4.55
CA GLY A 152 -6.94 19.69 5.64
C GLY A 152 -7.98 20.78 5.31
N GLY A 153 -8.08 21.19 4.04
CA GLY A 153 -9.08 22.10 3.49
C GLY A 153 -9.59 21.63 2.12
N PRO A 154 -10.70 22.19 1.61
CA PRO A 154 -11.33 21.69 0.38
C PRO A 154 -10.52 21.96 -0.89
N GLU A 155 -9.64 22.97 -0.86
CA GLU A 155 -8.83 23.37 -2.01
C GLU A 155 -7.39 22.86 -1.90
N LEU A 156 -6.91 22.23 -2.97
CA LEU A 156 -5.52 21.79 -3.10
C LEU A 156 -4.70 22.90 -3.77
N PRO A 157 -3.56 23.32 -3.19
CA PRO A 157 -2.63 24.19 -3.88
C PRO A 157 -2.16 23.55 -5.19
N SER A 158 -1.98 24.38 -6.24
CA SER A 158 -1.44 23.90 -7.51
C SER A 158 -0.09 23.22 -7.31
N GLY A 159 0.06 22.00 -7.84
CA GLY A 159 1.29 21.21 -7.74
C GLY A 159 1.50 20.48 -6.40
N ALA A 160 0.56 20.56 -5.45
CA ALA A 160 0.69 19.84 -4.18
C ALA A 160 0.60 18.32 -4.38
N THR A 161 1.57 17.59 -3.83
CA THR A 161 1.63 16.12 -3.82
C THR A 161 1.77 15.57 -2.41
N ALA A 162 1.12 14.45 -2.11
CA ALA A 162 1.29 13.75 -0.84
C ALA A 162 2.56 12.87 -0.85
N ALA A 163 3.44 13.06 0.13
CA ALA A 163 4.72 12.35 0.18
C ALA A 163 4.74 11.16 1.15
N GLU A 164 4.21 11.26 2.38
CA GLU A 164 4.27 10.20 3.39
C GLU A 164 3.07 10.22 4.35
N ILE A 165 2.75 9.05 4.91
CA ILE A 165 1.80 8.90 6.01
C ILE A 165 2.44 8.12 7.18
N ALA A 166 2.30 8.65 8.39
CA ALA A 166 2.67 8.01 9.63
C ALA A 166 1.53 8.14 10.65
N ILE A 167 1.26 7.07 11.41
CA ILE A 167 0.25 7.10 12.48
C ILE A 167 0.96 6.94 13.81
N SER A 168 0.79 7.92 14.69
CA SER A 168 1.32 7.85 16.05
C SER A 168 0.40 7.01 16.94
N VAL A 169 0.95 6.42 18.01
CA VAL A 169 0.20 5.72 19.06
C VAL A 169 -0.68 6.65 19.94
N GLY A 170 -0.62 7.97 19.69
CA GLY A 170 -1.52 8.98 20.28
C GLY A 170 -2.67 9.37 19.34
N PRO A 171 -3.47 10.41 19.64
CA PRO A 171 -4.61 10.82 18.81
C PRO A 171 -4.20 11.47 17.46
N PHE A 172 -2.92 11.46 17.09
CA PHE A 172 -2.41 12.22 15.95
C PHE A 172 -2.02 11.30 14.78
N LEU A 173 -2.68 11.51 13.65
CA LEU A 173 -2.20 11.12 12.32
C LEU A 173 -1.27 12.23 11.81
N ALA A 174 -0.07 11.88 11.38
CA ALA A 174 0.86 12.81 10.75
C ALA A 174 1.03 12.39 9.28
N THR A 175 0.70 13.29 8.36
CA THR A 175 1.16 13.16 6.97
C THR A 175 2.32 14.14 6.79
N GLN A 176 3.41 13.67 6.20
CA GLN A 176 4.57 14.52 5.93
C GLN A 176 4.56 14.90 4.45
N TYR A 177 4.71 16.19 4.18
CA TYR A 177 4.80 16.75 2.83
C TYR A 177 6.27 16.82 2.42
N ILE A 178 6.55 16.50 1.16
CA ILE A 178 7.78 16.91 0.49
C ILE A 178 7.31 17.76 -0.69
N LEU A 179 7.71 19.03 -0.69
CA LEU A 179 7.51 19.98 -1.78
C LEU A 179 8.35 19.59 -3.00
#